data_AF-A0A194APR4-F1
#
_entry.id   AF-A0A194APR4-F1
#
_cell.length_a   1.000
_cell.length_b   1.000
_cell.length_c   1.000
_cell.angle_alpha   90.00
_cell.angle_beta   90.00
_cell.angle_gamma   90.00
#
_symmetry.space_group_name_H-M   'P 1'
#
loop_
_entity.id
_entity.type
_entity.pdbx_description
1 polymer ?
#
loop_
_entity_poly.entity_id
_entity_poly.type
_entity_poly.pdbx_seq_one_letter_code
_entity_poly.pdbx_strand_id
1 'polypeptide(L)'
;MMNFHFVFVISVLVQSTSTTHTFNRNFNDKIDCIKPQDCSRIKQMFPYSKSGVYQIYPASIGIGVHVYCDMTESCGGWTVIQRRMNETGIFTEIGADYKRGFGTPDRNYWLGNDIIHQITANKIMSC
;
A
#
# COMPACT_ATOMS: atom_id res chain seq x y z
N MET A 1 -3.75 -36.42 47.21
CA MET A 1 -2.60 -35.62 47.65
C MET A 1 -1.81 -35.20 46.43
N MET A 2 -1.57 -33.90 46.29
CA MET A 2 -0.72 -33.28 45.26
C MET A 2 0.71 -33.82 45.31
N ASN A 3 1.39 -33.94 44.16
CA ASN A 3 2.45 -33.00 43.76
C ASN A 3 3.25 -33.47 42.51
N PHE A 4 3.35 -32.56 41.55
CA PHE A 4 4.54 -32.13 40.80
C PHE A 4 5.63 -33.16 40.44
N HIS A 5 5.83 -33.37 39.14
CA HIS A 5 7.02 -32.89 38.42
C HIS A 5 6.89 -33.19 36.92
N PHE A 6 7.18 -32.20 36.06
CA PHE A 6 7.83 -32.33 34.74
C PHE A 6 7.39 -33.52 33.85
N VAL A 7 6.76 -33.36 32.68
CA VAL A 7 7.34 -32.92 31.39
C VAL A 7 6.17 -32.91 30.36
N PHE A 8 6.30 -32.09 29.30
CA PHE A 8 5.56 -32.07 28.01
C PHE A 8 4.55 -30.92 27.77
N VAL A 9 5.15 -29.77 27.43
CA VAL A 9 4.83 -28.91 26.27
C VAL A 9 4.62 -29.82 25.03
N ILE A 10 3.66 -29.68 24.10
CA ILE A 10 3.12 -28.48 23.46
C ILE A 10 1.60 -28.60 23.25
N SER A 11 0.93 -27.54 23.67
CA SER A 11 -0.50 -27.31 23.77
C SER A 11 -1.20 -27.19 22.41
N VAL A 12 -2.20 -28.02 22.17
CA VAL A 12 -3.28 -27.72 21.22
C VAL A 12 -4.36 -26.94 21.98
N LEU A 13 -4.94 -25.93 21.32
CA LEU A 13 -6.00 -25.01 21.78
C LEU A 13 -5.52 -23.73 22.52
N VAL A 14 -4.85 -22.83 21.80
CA VAL A 14 -5.03 -21.39 22.09
C VAL A 14 -6.30 -20.95 21.35
N GLN A 15 -7.43 -20.97 22.07
CA GLN A 15 -8.56 -20.11 21.71
C GLN A 15 -8.26 -18.72 22.29
N SER A 16 -7.56 -17.88 21.54
CA SER A 16 -7.33 -16.49 21.93
C SER A 16 -8.52 -15.64 21.48
N THR A 17 -9.44 -15.48 22.41
CA THR A 17 -10.34 -14.32 22.62
C THR A 17 -10.31 -13.22 21.56
N SER A 18 -11.36 -13.15 20.74
CA SER A 18 -11.68 -11.97 19.95
C SER A 18 -12.00 -10.80 20.88
N THR A 19 -11.06 -9.88 21.07
CA THR A 19 -11.36 -8.58 21.67
C THR A 19 -12.23 -7.79 20.69
N THR A 20 -13.53 -7.64 21.01
CA THR A 20 -14.37 -6.65 20.33
C THR A 20 -13.89 -5.27 20.75
N HIS A 21 -12.98 -4.68 19.96
CA HIS A 21 -12.70 -3.25 20.05
C HIS A 21 -13.95 -2.48 19.60
N THR A 22 -14.63 -1.81 20.53
CA THR A 22 -15.65 -0.81 20.22
C THR A 22 -14.97 0.42 19.63
N PHE A 23 -14.71 0.40 18.32
CA PHE A 23 -14.14 1.55 17.63
C PHE A 23 -15.25 2.55 17.31
N ASN A 24 -15.40 3.54 18.20
CA ASN A 24 -16.27 4.69 17.99
C ASN A 24 -15.59 5.63 16.97
N ARG A 25 -15.78 5.38 15.67
CA ARG A 25 -15.29 6.26 14.60
C ARG A 25 -16.25 7.40 14.36
N ASN A 26 -15.76 8.63 14.42
CA ASN A 26 -16.46 9.78 13.84
C ASN A 26 -16.72 9.52 12.35
N PHE A 27 -17.89 9.90 11.86
CA PHE A 27 -18.28 9.73 10.45
C PHE A 27 -17.27 10.36 9.48
N ASN A 28 -16.58 11.42 9.90
CA ASN A 28 -15.52 12.08 9.13
C ASN A 28 -14.25 11.23 8.96
N ASP A 29 -13.89 10.36 9.91
CA ASP A 29 -12.76 9.42 9.77
C ASP A 29 -13.07 8.30 8.75
N LYS A 30 -14.36 8.04 8.50
CA LYS A 30 -14.85 7.07 7.51
C LYS A 30 -14.94 7.65 6.09
N ILE A 31 -14.83 8.96 5.93
CA ILE A 31 -14.84 9.61 4.61
C ILE A 31 -13.45 9.54 3.97
N ASP A 32 -12.37 9.50 4.77
CA ASP A 32 -11.00 9.35 4.27
C ASP A 32 -10.69 7.92 3.78
N CYS A 33 -11.40 6.90 4.30
CA CYS A 33 -11.24 5.50 3.84
C CYS A 33 -11.91 5.20 2.48
N ILE A 34 -12.51 6.19 1.82
CA ILE A 34 -13.13 6.05 0.49
C ILE A 34 -12.07 6.20 -0.61
N LYS A 35 -10.96 6.88 -0.33
CA LYS A 35 -9.92 7.12 -1.33
C LYS A 35 -8.98 5.90 -1.45
N PRO A 36 -8.59 5.51 -2.67
CA PRO A 36 -7.65 4.40 -2.85
C PRO A 36 -6.26 4.79 -2.36
N GLN A 37 -5.75 4.10 -1.35
CA GLN A 37 -4.39 4.32 -0.83
C GLN A 37 -3.30 3.85 -1.81
N ASP A 38 -3.61 2.80 -2.57
CA ASP A 38 -2.73 2.20 -3.56
C ASP A 38 -3.54 1.57 -4.71
N CYS A 39 -2.85 1.03 -5.72
CA CYS A 39 -3.47 0.38 -6.87
C CYS A 39 -4.23 -0.90 -6.50
N SER A 40 -3.86 -1.57 -5.40
CA SER A 40 -4.57 -2.77 -4.94
C SER A 40 -5.98 -2.43 -4.49
N ARG A 41 -6.14 -1.28 -3.82
CA ARG A 41 -7.47 -0.79 -3.42
C ARG A 41 -8.32 -0.41 -4.63
N ILE A 42 -7.74 0.19 -5.66
CA ILE A 42 -8.44 0.45 -6.93
C ILE A 42 -8.89 -0.87 -7.57
N LYS A 43 -8.03 -1.88 -7.65
CA LYS A 43 -8.36 -3.19 -8.21
C LYS A 43 -9.50 -3.88 -7.45
N GLN A 44 -9.53 -3.76 -6.12
CA GLN A 44 -10.62 -4.28 -5.29
C GLN A 44 -11.96 -3.58 -5.58
N MET A 45 -11.95 -2.25 -5.71
CA MET A 45 -13.17 -1.47 -5.98
C MET A 45 -13.65 -1.63 -7.43
N PHE A 46 -12.72 -1.78 -8.37
CA PHE A 46 -12.98 -1.87 -9.81
C PHE A 46 -12.19 -3.03 -10.44
N PRO A 47 -12.67 -4.28 -10.33
CA PRO A 47 -11.94 -5.48 -10.75
C PRO A 47 -11.55 -5.51 -12.23
N TYR A 48 -12.31 -4.84 -13.10
CA TYR A 48 -12.11 -4.80 -14.55
C TYR A 48 -11.29 -3.58 -15.03
N SER A 49 -10.67 -2.85 -14.11
CA SER A 49 -9.76 -1.75 -14.46
C SER A 49 -8.61 -2.22 -15.35
N LYS A 50 -8.22 -1.38 -16.31
CA LYS A 50 -7.08 -1.63 -17.21
C LYS A 50 -5.81 -1.00 -16.63
N SER A 51 -4.64 -1.46 -17.06
CA SER A 51 -3.38 -0.82 -16.66
C SER A 51 -3.32 0.62 -17.18
N GLY A 52 -2.82 1.54 -16.36
CA GLY A 52 -2.87 2.96 -16.68
C GLY A 52 -2.44 3.85 -15.52
N VAL A 53 -2.52 5.17 -15.72
CA VAL A 53 -2.24 6.15 -14.66
C VAL A 53 -3.49 6.38 -13.84
N TYR A 54 -3.37 6.26 -12.52
CA TYR A 54 -4.43 6.48 -11.54
C TYR A 54 -3.97 7.44 -10.47
N GLN A 55 -4.92 8.09 -9.82
CA GLN A 55 -4.67 8.90 -8.63
C GLN A 55 -4.90 8.04 -7.37
N ILE A 56 -3.88 7.96 -6.51
CA ILE A 56 -3.95 7.31 -5.20
C ILE A 56 -3.68 8.31 -4.08
N TYR A 57 -4.01 7.94 -2.85
CA TYR A 57 -3.90 8.79 -1.66
C TYR A 57 -3.15 8.04 -0.54
N PRO A 58 -1.81 7.93 -0.61
CA PRO A 58 -1.02 7.15 0.34
C PRO A 58 -1.02 7.74 1.76
N ALA A 59 -1.25 9.05 1.89
CA ALA A 59 -1.35 9.75 3.16
C ALA A 59 -2.80 10.17 3.44
N SER A 60 -3.21 10.06 4.71
CA SER A 60 -4.51 10.49 5.24
C SER A 60 -4.75 12.00 5.14
N ILE A 61 -3.73 12.79 4.82
CA ILE A 61 -3.81 14.26 4.70
C ILE A 61 -4.28 14.69 3.29
N GLY A 62 -4.67 13.72 2.44
CA GLY A 62 -5.56 13.97 1.29
C GLY A 62 -4.91 14.50 0.01
N ILE A 63 -3.58 14.60 -0.07
CA ILE A 63 -2.88 14.93 -1.32
C ILE A 63 -2.80 13.66 -2.18
N GLY A 64 -3.49 13.70 -3.33
CA GLY A 64 -3.46 12.60 -4.28
C GLY A 64 -2.22 12.66 -5.16
N VAL A 65 -1.61 11.50 -5.41
CA VAL A 65 -0.45 11.33 -6.28
C VAL A 65 -0.80 10.46 -7.47
N HIS A 66 -0.27 10.80 -8.64
CA HIS A 66 -0.48 10.01 -9.85
C HIS A 66 0.55 8.90 -9.94
N VAL A 67 0.09 7.67 -10.12
CA VAL A 67 0.92 6.47 -10.22
C VAL A 67 0.48 5.63 -11.39
N TYR A 68 1.39 4.85 -11.96
CA TYR A 68 1.00 3.82 -12.90
C TYR A 68 0.57 2.57 -12.12
N CYS A 69 -0.63 2.10 -12.39
CA CYS A 69 -1.14 0.85 -11.86
C CYS A 69 -1.07 -0.22 -12.95
N ASP A 70 -0.40 -1.33 -12.66
CA ASP A 70 -0.58 -2.54 -13.45
C ASP A 70 -1.78 -3.32 -12.91
N MET A 71 -2.85 -3.37 -13.70
CA MET A 71 -4.11 -4.04 -13.36
C MET A 71 -4.24 -5.41 -14.03
N THR A 72 -3.24 -5.83 -14.79
CA THR A 72 -3.29 -7.00 -15.67
C THR A 72 -2.28 -8.08 -15.28
N GLU A 73 -1.04 -7.72 -14.97
CA GLU A 73 0.02 -8.68 -14.68
C GLU A 73 -0.13 -9.28 -13.28
N SER A 74 0.07 -10.60 -13.15
CA SER A 74 0.08 -11.30 -11.86
C SER A 74 -1.10 -10.92 -10.94
N CYS A 75 -2.33 -11.07 -11.44
CA CYS A 75 -3.59 -10.68 -10.79
C CYS A 75 -3.86 -9.16 -10.68
N GLY A 76 -2.92 -8.31 -11.08
CA GLY A 76 -3.04 -6.86 -11.10
C GLY A 76 -3.08 -6.21 -9.72
N GLY A 77 -3.35 -4.90 -9.70
CA GLY A 77 -3.35 -4.11 -8.48
C GLY A 77 -1.95 -3.67 -8.04
N TRP A 78 -0.97 -3.75 -8.92
CA TRP A 78 0.41 -3.35 -8.62
C TRP A 78 0.56 -1.85 -8.74
N THR A 79 1.07 -1.21 -7.68
CA THR A 79 1.56 0.16 -7.75
C THR A 79 2.98 0.13 -8.26
N VAL A 80 3.21 0.66 -9.47
CA VAL A 80 4.55 0.73 -10.03
C VAL A 80 5.33 1.85 -9.33
N ILE A 81 6.51 1.51 -8.81
CA ILE A 81 7.38 2.47 -8.09
C ILE A 81 8.46 3.07 -8.99
N GLN A 82 8.84 2.34 -10.03
CA GLN A 82 9.81 2.73 -11.03
C GLN A 82 9.39 2.13 -12.36
N ARG A 83 9.48 2.92 -13.44
CA ARG A 83 9.23 2.44 -14.80
C ARG A 83 10.30 2.93 -15.77
N ARG A 84 10.64 2.07 -16.74
CA ARG A 84 11.46 2.39 -17.92
C ARG A 84 10.77 1.88 -19.18
N MET A 85 10.29 2.79 -20.01
CA MET A 85 9.71 2.55 -21.33
C MET A 85 10.72 2.78 -22.46
N ASN A 86 11.65 3.74 -22.31
CA ASN A 86 12.69 4.04 -23.30
C ASN A 86 14.10 3.93 -22.68
N GLU A 87 15.11 3.62 -23.51
CA GLU A 87 16.53 3.47 -23.12
C GLU A 87 17.24 4.78 -22.70
N THR A 88 16.62 5.95 -22.95
CA THR A 88 17.15 7.25 -22.51
C THR A 88 16.79 7.52 -21.04
N GLY A 89 17.80 7.56 -20.17
CA GLY A 89 17.60 7.54 -18.72
C GLY A 89 17.66 8.90 -18.03
N ILE A 90 16.49 9.41 -17.59
CA ILE A 90 16.35 10.52 -16.62
C ILE A 90 16.91 10.18 -15.21
N PHE A 91 17.36 8.94 -15.00
CA PHE A 91 17.81 8.42 -13.70
C PHE A 91 19.26 8.78 -13.38
N THR A 92 20.04 9.22 -14.37
CA THR A 92 21.45 9.65 -14.20
C THR A 92 21.59 11.17 -14.26
N GLU A 93 20.49 11.91 -14.30
CA GLU A 93 20.50 13.36 -14.36
C GLU A 93 20.88 13.96 -12.98
N ILE A 94 21.79 14.94 -12.99
CA ILE A 94 22.35 15.58 -11.78
C ILE A 94 21.27 16.30 -10.92
N GLY A 95 20.04 16.41 -11.42
CA GLY A 95 18.88 16.97 -10.71
C GLY A 95 17.81 15.94 -10.28
N ALA A 96 18.07 14.63 -10.40
CA ALA A 96 17.10 13.60 -10.04
C ALA A 96 16.77 13.60 -8.53
N ASP A 97 15.59 14.09 -8.17
CA ASP A 97 15.12 14.11 -6.78
C ASP A 97 14.44 12.79 -6.41
N TYR A 98 15.24 11.80 -6.02
CA TYR A 98 14.74 10.49 -5.59
C TYR A 98 13.82 10.55 -4.36
N LYS A 99 13.89 11.63 -3.56
CA LYS A 99 13.05 11.80 -2.38
C LYS A 99 11.62 12.15 -2.77
N ARG A 100 11.45 13.16 -3.64
CA ARG A 100 10.13 13.62 -4.12
C ARG A 100 9.60 12.85 -5.34
N GLY A 101 10.47 12.20 -6.09
CA GLY A 101 10.11 11.55 -7.36
C GLY A 101 10.32 12.45 -8.57
N PHE A 102 10.40 11.84 -9.75
CA PHE A 102 10.62 12.52 -11.02
C PHE A 102 10.15 11.67 -12.20
N GLY A 103 9.96 12.30 -13.36
CA GLY A 103 9.47 11.66 -14.58
C GLY A 103 7.95 11.60 -14.68
N THR A 104 7.45 10.80 -15.62
CA THR A 104 6.00 10.70 -15.91
C THR A 104 5.52 9.25 -15.74
N PRO A 105 4.45 8.98 -14.95
CA PRO A 105 3.98 7.62 -14.66
C PRO A 105 3.70 6.73 -15.89
N ASP A 106 3.23 7.33 -16.98
CA ASP A 106 2.99 6.66 -18.26
C ASP A 106 4.27 6.41 -19.09
N ARG A 107 5.45 6.83 -18.62
CA ARG A 107 6.73 6.73 -19.33
C ARG A 107 7.85 6.25 -18.39
N ASN A 108 8.98 6.96 -18.37
CA ASN A 108 10.08 6.74 -17.44
C ASN A 108 9.80 7.55 -16.17
N TYR A 109 9.76 6.92 -14.99
CA TYR A 109 9.62 7.65 -13.73
C TYR A 109 10.14 6.91 -12.51
N TRP A 110 10.38 7.69 -11.46
CA TRP A 110 10.59 7.28 -10.08
C TRP A 110 9.50 7.89 -9.20
N LEU A 111 8.77 7.07 -8.46
CA LEU A 111 7.63 7.53 -7.64
C LEU A 111 8.04 8.51 -6.52
N GLY A 112 9.26 8.36 -5.99
CA GLY A 112 9.74 9.14 -4.85
C GLY A 112 9.71 8.34 -3.54
N ASN A 113 10.81 8.43 -2.79
CA ASN A 113 11.00 7.66 -1.57
C ASN A 113 9.99 8.02 -0.48
N ASP A 114 9.58 9.29 -0.38
CA ASP A 114 8.59 9.73 0.62
C ASP A 114 7.25 9.01 0.42
N ILE A 115 6.82 8.88 -0.84
CA ILE A 115 5.57 8.19 -1.21
C ILE A 115 5.71 6.67 -1.06
N ILE A 116 6.84 6.09 -1.49
CA ILE A 116 7.11 4.66 -1.32
C ILE A 116 7.09 4.29 0.16
N HIS A 117 7.69 5.11 1.01
CA HIS A 117 7.67 4.92 2.46
C HIS A 117 6.24 4.95 3.01
N GLN A 118 5.41 5.91 2.59
CA GLN A 118 4.00 5.98 3.02
C GLN A 118 3.23 4.71 2.62
N ILE A 119 3.33 4.25 1.36
CA ILE A 119 2.61 3.07 0.89
C ILE A 119 3.05 1.79 1.65
N THR A 120 4.34 1.68 1.94
CA THR A 120 4.90 0.48 2.59
C THR A 120 4.69 0.48 4.10
N ALA A 121 4.76 1.63 4.76
CA ALA A 121 4.53 1.78 6.20
C ALA A 121 3.03 1.71 6.56
N ASN A 122 2.15 2.24 5.71
CA ASN A 122 0.72 2.34 5.99
C ASN A 122 -0.06 1.02 5.78
N LYS A 123 0.61 -0.05 5.32
CA LYS A 123 -0.03 -1.37 5.16
C LYS A 123 -0.45 -2.01 6.48
N ILE A 124 0.05 -1.51 7.62
CA ILE A 124 -0.36 -1.92 8.97
C ILE A 124 -1.61 -1.14 9.44
N MET A 125 -1.97 -0.04 8.75
CA MET A 125 -3.13 0.81 9.05
C MET A 125 -4.03 0.96 7.82
N SER A 126 -4.29 -0.13 7.10
CA SER A 126 -5.44 -0.21 6.20
C SER A 126 -6.73 -0.27 7.05
N CYS A 127 -7.72 0.54 6.69
CA CYS A 127 -8.97 0.71 7.46
C CYS A 127 -9.78 -0.56 7.68
#